data_AF-A0A4Q6CCL7-F1
#
_entry.id   AF-A0A4Q6CCL7-F1
#
_cell.length_a   1.000
_cell.length_b   1.000
_cell.length_c   1.000
_cell.angle_alpha   90.00
_cell.angle_beta   90.00
_cell.angle_gamma   90.00
#
_symmetry.space_group_name_H-M   'P 1'
#
loop_
_entity.id
_entity.type
_entity.pdbx_description
1 polymer ?
#
loop_
_entity_poly.entity_id
_entity_poly.type
_entity_poly.pdbx_seq_one_letter_code
_entity_poly.pdbx_strand_id
1 'polypeptide(L)'
;FSQRGNVYLSFVKKLFERVSATATGYYQPSVRKLEDYRIRFEGGMNVEISSRLALELTYTLAHDNQLPVDVVKTDMTYLTGISIKY
;
A
#
# COMPACT_ATOMS: atom_id res chain seq x y z
N PHE A 1 -12.93 23.91 4.00
CA PHE A 1 -12.91 22.51 4.44
C PHE A 1 -13.47 21.61 3.34
N SER A 2 -12.64 20.75 2.74
CA SER A 2 -13.10 19.70 1.82
C SER A 2 -13.42 18.45 2.64
N GLN A 3 -14.68 18.03 2.65
CA GLN A 3 -15.08 16.78 3.31
C GLN A 3 -14.76 15.61 2.36
N ARG A 4 -14.01 14.63 2.85
CA ARG A 4 -13.64 13.42 2.11
C ARG A 4 -14.18 12.19 2.80
N GLY A 5 -14.64 11.23 2.01
CA GLY A 5 -14.86 9.85 2.49
C GLY A 5 -13.53 9.12 2.60
N ASN A 6 -13.47 8.10 3.44
CA ASN A 6 -12.31 7.21 3.55
C ASN A 6 -12.80 5.77 3.55
N VAL A 7 -12.47 5.03 2.50
CA VAL A 7 -12.71 3.59 2.40
C VAL A 7 -11.36 2.89 2.49
N TYR A 8 -11.25 1.92 3.40
CA TYR A 8 -10.08 1.07 3.52
C TYR A 8 -10.49 -0.40 3.40
N LEU A 9 -9.68 -1.18 2.71
CA LEU A 9 -9.86 -2.62 2.54
C LEU A 9 -8.50 -3.28 2.70
N SER A 10 -8.38 -4.23 3.62
CA SER A 10 -7.12 -4.92 3.89
C SER A 10 -7.31 -6.43 3.85
N PHE A 11 -6.34 -7.11 3.25
CA PHE A 11 -6.26 -8.55 3.16
C PHE A 11 -4.91 -9.01 3.70
N VAL A 12 -4.94 -10.08 4.47
CA VAL A 12 -3.76 -10.80 4.93
C VAL A 12 -3.96 -12.27 4.61
N LYS A 13 -3.00 -12.90 3.94
CA LYS A 13 -3.10 -14.31 3.56
C LYS A 13 -1.75 -15.01 3.69
N LYS A 14 -1.78 -16.18 4.33
CA LYS A 14 -0.69 -17.14 4.26
C LYS A 14 -0.79 -17.89 2.93
N LEU A 15 0.13 -17.65 2.01
CA LEU A 15 0.14 -18.28 0.68
C LEU A 15 0.74 -19.68 0.75
N PHE A 16 1.81 -19.84 1.53
CA PHE A 16 2.50 -21.10 1.80
C PHE A 16 2.95 -21.13 3.27
N GLU A 17 3.52 -22.25 3.73
CA GLU A 17 3.96 -22.41 5.12
C GLU A 17 4.88 -21.29 5.62
N ARG A 18 5.73 -20.75 4.74
CA ARG A 18 6.73 -19.72 5.01
C ARG A 18 6.54 -18.43 4.22
N VAL A 19 5.39 -18.27 3.54
CA VAL A 19 5.14 -17.09 2.71
C VAL A 19 3.79 -16.50 3.07
N SER A 20 3.80 -15.24 3.48
CA SER A 20 2.59 -14.45 3.71
C SER A 20 2.57 -13.22 2.83
N ALA A 21 1.36 -12.79 2.48
CA ALA A 21 1.14 -11.59 1.70
C ALA A 21 0.08 -10.71 2.36
N THR A 22 0.26 -9.40 2.21
CA THR A 22 -0.70 -8.38 2.63
C THR A 22 -1.02 -7.48 1.44
N ALA A 23 -2.25 -6.99 1.41
CA ALA A 23 -2.69 -6.02 0.43
C ALA A 23 -3.71 -5.09 1.07
N THR A 24 -3.41 -3.80 1.09
CA THR A 24 -4.31 -2.78 1.63
C THR A 24 -4.56 -1.71 0.59
N GLY A 25 -5.83 -1.48 0.29
CA GLY A 25 -6.29 -0.41 -0.60
C GLY A 25 -7.00 0.68 0.20
N TYR A 26 -6.76 1.92 -0.19
CA TYR A 26 -7.41 3.11 0.33
C TYR A 26 -8.00 3.91 -0.83
N TYR A 27 -9.26 4.31 -0.67
CA TYR A 27 -9.94 5.20 -1.61
C TYR A 27 -10.55 6.37 -0.86
N GLN A 28 -10.16 7.60 -1.24
CA GLN A 28 -10.57 8.83 -0.55
C GLN A 28 -11.24 9.82 -1.51
N PRO A 29 -12.52 9.61 -1.86
CA PRO A 29 -13.25 10.53 -2.72
C PRO A 29 -13.63 11.81 -1.96
N SER A 30 -13.58 12.95 -2.63
CA SER A 30 -14.20 14.19 -2.16
C SER A 30 -15.71 14.10 -2.29
N VAL A 31 -16.42 14.39 -1.19
CA VAL A 31 -17.89 14.32 -1.13
C VAL A 31 -18.55 15.40 -2.01
N ARG A 32 -17.82 16.48 -2.31
CA ARG A 32 -18.34 17.62 -3.08
C ARG A 32 -17.90 17.62 -4.55
N LYS A 33 -16.81 16.94 -4.88
CA LYS A 33 -16.23 16.88 -6.24
C LYS A 33 -15.77 15.46 -6.53
N LEU A 34 -16.58 14.67 -7.22
CA LEU A 34 -16.28 13.26 -7.47
C LEU A 34 -15.00 13.04 -8.29
N GLU A 35 -14.59 14.04 -9.09
CA GLU A 35 -13.33 14.04 -9.84
C GLU A 35 -12.09 14.26 -8.95
N ASP A 36 -12.27 14.67 -7.69
CA ASP A 36 -11.23 14.83 -6.69
C ASP A 36 -11.18 13.59 -5.79
N TYR A 37 -10.30 12.66 -6.13
CA TYR A 37 -10.09 11.45 -5.36
C TYR A 37 -8.60 11.13 -5.19
N ARG A 38 -8.32 10.36 -4.14
CA ARG A 38 -7.01 9.78 -3.87
C ARG A 38 -7.13 8.28 -3.77
N ILE A 39 -6.15 7.58 -4.33
CA ILE A 39 -6.01 6.13 -4.22
C ILE A 39 -4.65 5.84 -3.60
N ARG A 40 -4.60 4.94 -2.63
CA ARG A 40 -3.34 4.37 -2.14
C ARG A 40 -3.45 2.87 -2.09
N PHE A 41 -2.40 2.19 -2.50
CA PHE A 41 -2.27 0.75 -2.40
C PHE A 41 -0.96 0.41 -1.71
N GLU A 42 -1.02 -0.52 -0.78
CA GLU A 42 0.13 -1.07 -0.07
C GLU A 42 0.11 -2.59 -0.20
N GLY A 43 1.12 -3.14 -0.85
CA GLY A 43 1.35 -4.58 -0.94
C GLY A 43 2.54 -4.97 -0.08
N GLY A 44 2.43 -6.10 0.61
CA GLY A 44 3.52 -6.70 1.37
C GLY A 44 3.65 -8.18 1.06
N MET A 45 4.88 -8.68 1.02
CA MET A 45 5.16 -10.10 1.01
C MET A 45 6.31 -10.38 1.97
N ASN A 46 6.11 -11.35 2.86
CA ASN A 46 7.11 -11.80 3.80
C ASN A 46 7.42 -13.27 3.51
N VAL A 47 8.70 -13.56 3.27
CA VAL A 47 9.23 -14.90 3.01
C VAL A 47 10.16 -15.28 4.16
N GLU A 48 9.72 -16.21 4.99
CA GLU A 48 10.52 -16.76 6.08
C GLU A 48 11.59 -17.71 5.52
N ILE A 49 12.85 -17.33 5.67
CA ILE A 49 14.00 -18.13 5.24
C ILE A 49 14.33 -19.16 6.34
N SER A 50 14.30 -18.73 7.60
CA SER A 50 14.47 -19.56 8.79
C SER A 50 13.57 -19.06 9.92
N SER A 51 13.61 -19.72 11.08
CA SER A 51 12.89 -19.26 12.28
C SER A 51 13.32 -17.87 12.77
N ARG A 52 14.47 -17.37 12.31
CA ARG A 52 15.05 -16.09 12.72
C ARG A 52 15.28 -15.10 11.58
N LEU A 53 15.11 -15.50 10.33
CA LEU A 53 15.45 -14.68 9.16
C LEU A 53 14.29 -14.66 8.18
N ALA A 54 13.91 -13.47 7.72
CA ALA A 54 12.90 -13.29 6.69
C ALA A 54 13.32 -12.24 5.67
N LEU A 55 12.87 -12.42 4.43
CA LEU A 55 12.91 -11.42 3.37
C LEU A 55 11.56 -10.71 3.33
N GLU A 56 11.59 -9.38 3.33
CA GLU A 56 10.40 -8.54 3.28
C GLU A 56 10.40 -7.73 1.99
N LEU A 57 9.30 -7.80 1.26
CA LEU A 57 9.07 -7.05 0.03
C LEU A 57 7.86 -6.17 0.26
N THR A 58 8.00 -4.88 0.06
CA THR A 58 6.88 -3.94 0.14
C THR A 58 6.76 -3.14 -1.13
N TYR A 59 5.53 -2.88 -1.51
CA TYR A 59 5.17 -2.04 -2.63
C TYR A 59 4.15 -1.02 -2.15
N THR A 60 4.35 0.24 -2.50
CA THR A 60 3.38 1.30 -2.25
C THR A 60 3.12 2.05 -3.55
N LEU A 61 1.84 2.26 -3.84
CA LEU A 61 1.37 3.15 -4.89
C LEU A 61 0.49 4.21 -4.25
N ALA A 62 0.76 5.48 -4.55
CA ALA A 62 -0.08 6.60 -4.16
C ALA A 62 -0.46 7.37 -5.43
N HIS A 63 -1.74 7.68 -5.59
CA HIS A 63 -2.26 8.46 -6.69
C HIS A 63 -3.18 9.57 -6.19
N ASP A 64 -2.93 10.81 -6.61
CA ASP A 64 -3.79 11.97 -6.34
C ASP A 64 -4.10 12.69 -7.65
N ASN A 65 -5.40 12.70 -8.01
CA ASN A 65 -5.85 13.20 -9.30
C ASN A 65 -5.83 14.74 -9.39
N GLN A 66 -5.82 15.44 -8.26
CA GLN A 66 -5.95 16.91 -8.17
C GLN A 66 -4.63 17.61 -7.84
N LEU A 67 -3.50 16.92 -7.99
CA LEU A 67 -2.21 17.58 -7.91
C LEU A 67 -2.04 18.59 -9.06
N PRO A 68 -1.31 19.71 -8.83
CA PRO A 68 -0.99 20.68 -9.88
C PRO A 68 -0.37 20.01 -11.11
N VAL A 69 -0.55 20.62 -12.29
CA VAL A 69 -0.17 20.02 -13.59
C VAL A 69 1.30 19.59 -13.65
N ASP A 70 2.17 20.28 -12.92
CA ASP A 70 3.62 20.02 -12.90
C ASP A 70 4.06 19.01 -11.82
N VAL A 71 3.12 18.42 -11.08
CA VAL A 71 3.41 17.42 -10.03
C VAL A 71 2.99 16.04 -10.51
N VAL A 72 3.90 15.07 -10.32
CA VAL A 72 3.64 13.67 -10.65
C VAL A 72 2.43 13.19 -9.84
N LYS A 73 1.39 12.75 -10.55
CA LYS A 73 0.12 12.35 -9.92
C LYS A 73 0.19 10.97 -9.26
N THR A 74 1.21 10.18 -9.58
CA THR A 74 1.36 8.80 -9.12
C THR A 74 2.78 8.54 -8.64
N ASP A 75 2.93 8.22 -7.36
CA ASP A 75 4.19 7.78 -6.76
C ASP A 75 4.17 6.27 -6.55
N MET A 76 5.26 5.60 -6.91
CA MET A 76 5.46 4.17 -6.73
C MET A 76 6.77 3.90 -6.02
N THR A 77 6.72 3.14 -4.93
CA THR A 77 7.88 2.78 -4.12
C THR A 77 7.94 1.27 -3.95
N TYR A 78 9.11 0.70 -4.18
CA TYR A 78 9.41 -0.72 -3.93
C TYR A 78 10.57 -0.81 -2.95
N LEU A 79 10.39 -1.57 -1.88
CA LEU A 79 11.45 -1.81 -0.90
C LEU A 79 11.66 -3.30 -0.70
N THR A 80 12.92 -3.67 -0.56
CA THR A 80 13.36 -5.01 -0.19
C THR A 80 14.14 -4.90 1.11
N GLY A 81 13.71 -5.65 2.12
CA GLY A 81 14.28 -5.64 3.46
C GLY A 81 14.61 -7.04 3.94
N ILE A 82 15.50 -7.12 4.93
CA ILE A 82 15.81 -8.36 5.64
C ILE A 82 15.46 -8.13 7.10
N SER A 83 14.68 -9.04 7.68
CA SER A 83 14.25 -9.01 9.07
C SER A 83 14.90 -10.14 9.85
N ILE A 84 15.42 -9.82 11.03
CA ILE A 84 16.06 -10.78 11.95
C ILE A 84 15.29 -10.76 13.29
N LYS A 85 14.83 -11.93 13.74
CA LYS A 85 14.25 -12.13 15.08
C LYS A 85 15.31 -12.67 16.03
N TYR A 86 15.47 -12.02 17.19
CA TYR A 86 16.41 -12.38 18.26
C TYR A 86 15.73 -13.13 19.40
#